data_AF-A0A537TXH1-F1
#
_entry.id   AF-A0A537TXH1-F1
#
_cell.length_a   1.000
_cell.length_b   1.000
_cell.length_c   1.000
_cell.angle_alpha   90.00
_cell.angle_beta   90.00
_cell.angle_gamma   90.00
#
_symmetry.space_group_name_H-M   'P 1'
#
loop_
_entity.id
_entity.type
_entity.pdbx_description
1 polymer ?
#
loop_
_entity_poly.entity_id
_entity_poly.type
_entity_poly.pdbx_seq_one_letter_code
_entity_poly.pdbx_strand_id
1 'polypeptide(L)'
;MFAYRVLLGLLLALAAAALILMFARPSSGAGPERSYRVLPGDTLWSIASAHYAGDPRSAIWRIEQRNGLADPGIAPGQVLILPGS
;
A
#
# COMPACT_ATOMS: atom_id res chain seq x y z
N MET A 1 -37.36 -32.88 8.77
CA MET A 1 -36.67 -32.65 7.48
C MET A 1 -36.37 -31.18 7.18
N PHE A 2 -37.29 -30.22 7.44
CA PHE A 2 -37.07 -28.79 7.17
C PHE A 2 -35.89 -28.18 7.95
N ALA A 3 -35.83 -28.38 9.28
CA ALA A 3 -34.76 -27.84 10.13
C ALA A 3 -33.35 -28.34 9.74
N TYR A 4 -33.24 -29.59 9.26
CA TYR A 4 -31.97 -30.17 8.82
C TYR A 4 -31.44 -29.53 7.52
N ARG A 5 -32.35 -29.16 6.60
CA ARG A 5 -31.99 -28.44 5.36
C ARG A 5 -31.51 -27.02 5.65
N VAL A 6 -32.13 -26.35 6.61
CA VAL A 6 -31.71 -25.01 7.08
C VAL A 6 -30.35 -25.08 7.75
N LEU A 7 -30.15 -26.05 8.67
CA LEU A 7 -28.87 -26.25 9.36
C LEU A 7 -27.72 -26.57 8.39
N LEU A 8 -27.99 -27.45 7.41
CA LEU A 8 -27.01 -27.81 6.38
C LEU A 8 -26.65 -26.61 5.50
N GLY A 9 -27.63 -25.79 5.11
CA GLY A 9 -27.37 -24.56 4.35
C GLY A 9 -26.51 -23.55 5.12
N LEU A 10 -26.75 -23.41 6.43
CA LEU A 10 -25.99 -22.52 7.30
C LEU A 10 -24.53 -23.00 7.45
N LEU A 11 -24.32 -24.30 7.62
CA LEU A 11 -22.98 -24.89 7.67
C LEU A 11 -22.22 -24.70 6.35
N LEU A 12 -22.88 -24.88 5.21
CA LEU A 12 -22.27 -24.64 3.90
C LEU A 12 -21.92 -23.16 3.69
N ALA A 13 -22.78 -22.23 4.13
CA ALA A 13 -22.51 -20.80 4.06
C ALA A 13 -21.31 -20.39 4.93
N LEU A 14 -21.22 -20.93 6.16
CA LEU A 14 -20.08 -20.68 7.05
C LEU A 14 -18.79 -21.29 6.51
N ALA A 15 -18.84 -22.50 5.96
CA ALA A 15 -17.68 -23.12 5.32
C ALA A 15 -17.21 -22.32 4.09
N ALA A 16 -18.13 -21.84 3.26
CA ALA A 16 -17.82 -20.97 2.13
C ALA A 16 -17.22 -19.64 2.57
N ALA A 17 -17.77 -19.00 3.60
CA ALA A 17 -17.22 -17.76 4.16
C ALA A 17 -15.81 -17.95 4.74
N ALA A 18 -15.59 -19.04 5.49
CA ALA A 18 -14.27 -19.39 6.00
C ALA A 18 -13.27 -19.62 4.86
N LEU A 19 -13.69 -20.30 3.79
CA LEU A 19 -12.86 -20.51 2.61
C LEU A 19 -12.51 -19.19 1.90
N ILE A 20 -13.47 -18.28 1.72
CA ILE A 20 -13.22 -16.96 1.13
C ILE A 20 -12.20 -16.18 1.96
N LEU A 21 -12.32 -16.21 3.29
CA LEU A 21 -11.39 -15.52 4.19
C LEU A 21 -9.98 -16.14 4.17
N MET A 22 -9.86 -17.46 3.98
CA MET A 22 -8.56 -18.13 3.83
C MET A 22 -7.83 -17.74 2.54
N PHE A 23 -8.57 -17.41 1.48
CA PHE A 23 -8.04 -16.93 0.20
C PHE A 23 -8.01 -15.41 0.07
N ALA A 24 -8.61 -14.68 1.02
CA ALA A 24 -8.49 -13.24 1.14
C ALA A 24 -7.06 -12.91 1.60
N ARG A 25 -6.11 -12.94 0.66
CA ARG A 25 -4.78 -12.38 0.90
C ARG A 25 -4.96 -10.88 1.14
N PRO A 26 -4.46 -10.30 2.25
CA PRO A 26 -4.29 -8.86 2.30
C PRO A 26 -3.45 -8.46 1.09
N SER A 27 -3.83 -7.39 0.40
CA SER A 27 -3.08 -6.90 -0.74
C SER A 27 -1.67 -6.51 -0.27
N SER A 28 -0.69 -7.40 -0.43
CA SER A 28 0.72 -7.17 -0.07
C SER A 28 1.43 -6.16 -1.00
N GLY A 29 0.68 -5.33 -1.72
CA GLY A 29 1.21 -4.36 -2.69
C GLY A 29 1.67 -3.04 -2.08
N ALA A 30 1.55 -2.86 -0.77
CA ALA A 30 2.09 -1.71 -0.08
C ALA A 30 2.85 -2.21 1.16
N GLY A 31 4.18 -2.22 1.08
CA GLY A 31 4.99 -2.27 2.29
C GLY A 31 4.59 -1.14 3.25
N PRO A 32 5.04 -1.19 4.52
CA PRO A 32 4.73 -0.14 5.48
C PRO A 32 5.20 1.22 4.94
N GLU A 33 4.31 2.19 4.96
CA GLU A 33 4.66 3.56 4.60
C GLU A 33 5.65 4.13 5.61
N ARG A 34 6.57 4.98 5.14
CA ARG A 34 7.60 5.57 5.97
C ARG A 34 7.60 7.07 5.83
N SER A 35 7.68 7.78 6.95
CA SER A 35 7.86 9.23 6.94
C SER A 35 9.34 9.56 6.71
N TYR A 36 9.60 10.50 5.80
CA TYR A 36 10.93 10.98 5.46
C TYR A 36 10.96 12.51 5.57
N ARG A 37 11.95 13.05 6.28
CA ARG A 37 12.19 14.49 6.35
C ARG A 37 13.23 14.86 5.30
N VAL A 38 12.82 15.68 4.34
CA VAL A 38 13.67 16.18 3.26
C VAL A 38 14.84 16.96 3.85
N LEU A 39 16.06 16.60 3.46
CA LEU A 39 17.29 17.26 3.86
C LEU A 39 17.72 18.31 2.82
N PRO A 40 18.58 19.28 3.20
CA PRO A 40 19.19 20.19 2.23
C PRO A 40 19.95 19.42 1.14
N GLY A 41 19.59 19.66 -0.12
CA GLY A 41 20.20 19.00 -1.28
C GLY A 41 19.46 17.75 -1.77
N ASP A 42 18.43 17.30 -1.06
CA ASP A 42 17.59 16.22 -1.55
C ASP A 42 16.78 16.62 -2.78
N THR A 43 16.57 15.64 -3.64
CA THR A 43 15.63 15.71 -4.76
C THR A 43 14.71 14.50 -4.69
N LEU A 44 13.54 14.56 -5.31
CA LEU A 44 12.69 13.38 -5.44
C LEU A 44 13.44 12.21 -6.10
N TRP A 45 14.37 12.51 -7.00
CA TRP A 45 15.24 11.51 -7.63
C TRP A 45 16.20 10.83 -6.65
N SER A 46 16.93 11.59 -5.82
CA SER A 46 17.87 11.01 -4.85
C SER A 46 17.13 10.19 -3.80
N ILE A 47 15.98 10.68 -3.32
CA ILE A 47 15.13 9.96 -2.37
C ILE A 47 14.59 8.67 -3.01
N ALA A 48 14.02 8.75 -4.22
CA ALA A 48 13.49 7.57 -4.92
C ALA A 48 14.57 6.51 -5.16
N SER A 49 15.76 6.93 -5.62
CA SER A 49 16.87 6.01 -5.90
C SER A 49 17.43 5.35 -4.64
N ALA A 50 17.35 6.01 -3.48
CA ALA A 50 17.85 5.49 -2.22
C ALA A 50 16.87 4.51 -1.54
N HIS A 51 15.55 4.70 -1.77
CA HIS A 51 14.51 3.98 -1.04
C HIS A 51 13.78 2.90 -1.84
N TYR A 52 13.92 2.88 -3.17
CA TYR A 52 13.23 1.95 -4.04
C TYR A 52 14.20 1.27 -5.00
N ALA A 53 13.93 0.00 -5.31
CA ALA A 53 14.64 -0.72 -6.36
C ALA A 53 13.98 -0.48 -7.72
N GLY A 54 14.76 -0.55 -8.81
CA GLY A 54 14.25 -0.40 -10.17
C GLY A 54 14.30 1.04 -10.68
N ASP A 55 13.33 1.42 -11.54
CA ASP A 55 13.28 2.75 -12.16
C ASP A 55 12.79 3.81 -11.16
N PRO A 56 13.62 4.81 -10.80
CA PRO A 56 13.26 5.88 -9.87
C PRO A 56 12.01 6.66 -10.30
N ARG A 57 11.72 6.76 -11.60
CA ARG A 57 10.54 7.50 -12.10
C ARG A 57 9.23 6.95 -11.55
N SER A 58 9.13 5.62 -11.46
CA SER A 58 7.95 4.96 -10.90
C SER A 58 7.77 5.30 -9.41
N ALA A 59 8.86 5.33 -8.65
CA ALA A 59 8.85 5.70 -7.24
C ALA A 59 8.53 7.19 -7.03
N ILE A 60 9.09 8.08 -7.87
CA ILE A 60 8.76 9.52 -7.86
C ILE A 60 7.26 9.72 -8.03
N TRP A 61 6.65 9.12 -9.07
CA TRP A 61 5.21 9.23 -9.31
C TRP A 61 4.38 8.75 -8.10
N ARG A 62 4.80 7.66 -7.45
CA ARG A 62 4.14 7.16 -6.24
C ARG A 62 4.28 8.11 -5.06
N ILE A 63 5.46 8.72 -4.87
CA ILE A 63 5.70 9.71 -3.82
C ILE A 63 4.86 10.95 -4.07
N GLU A 64 4.82 11.46 -5.30
CA GLU A 64 4.02 12.63 -5.69
C GLU A 64 2.53 12.39 -5.44
N GLN A 65 2.00 11.26 -5.92
CA GLN A 65 0.60 10.89 -5.72
C GLN A 65 0.27 10.75 -4.23
N ARG A 66 1.16 10.13 -3.45
CA ARG A 66 0.93 9.90 -2.02
C ARG A 66 0.96 11.21 -1.21
N ASN A 67 1.77 12.18 -1.64
CA ASN A 67 1.96 13.45 -0.93
C ASN A 67 1.19 14.63 -1.52
N GLY A 68 0.44 14.42 -2.62
CA GLY A 68 -0.29 15.48 -3.30
C GLY A 68 0.62 16.56 -3.89
N LEU A 69 1.81 16.19 -4.36
CA LEU A 69 2.77 17.14 -4.95
C LEU A 69 2.30 17.51 -6.36
N ALA A 70 2.07 18.81 -6.59
CA ALA A 70 1.57 19.33 -7.88
C ALA A 70 2.69 19.74 -8.85
N ASP A 71 3.92 19.92 -8.35
CA ASP A 71 5.11 20.31 -9.10
C ASP A 71 6.34 19.79 -8.32
N PRO A 72 7.43 19.31 -8.98
CA PRO A 72 8.47 18.49 -8.33
C PRO A 72 9.38 19.22 -7.32
N GLY A 73 8.99 20.42 -6.87
CA GLY A 73 9.66 21.14 -5.81
C GLY A 73 9.38 20.52 -4.44
N ILE A 74 10.37 19.85 -3.87
CA ILE A 74 10.41 19.54 -2.43
C ILE A 74 11.32 20.53 -1.71
N ALA A 75 10.96 20.92 -0.49
CA ALA A 75 11.73 21.86 0.31
C ALA A 75 12.42 21.16 1.50
N PRO A 76 13.64 21.57 1.90
CA PRO A 76 14.27 21.07 3.11
C PRO A 76 13.37 21.27 4.34
N GLY A 77 13.26 20.23 5.16
CA GLY A 77 12.39 20.18 6.34
C GLY A 77 10.96 19.73 6.06
N GLN A 78 10.55 19.62 4.79
CA GLN A 78 9.27 19.02 4.41
C GLN A 78 9.24 17.54 4.82
N VAL A 79 8.08 17.06 5.27
CA VAL A 79 7.88 15.64 5.57
C VAL A 79 7.11 15.01 4.43
N LEU A 80 7.70 13.96 3.84
CA LEU A 80 7.12 13.14 2.80
C LEU A 80 6.73 11.77 3.37
N ILE A 81 5.62 11.24 2.88
CA ILE A 81 5.19 9.87 3.08
C ILE A 81 5.70 9.04 1.90
N LEU A 82 6.65 8.16 2.17
CA LEU A 82 7.18 7.21 1.21
C LEU A 82 6.30 5.95 1.23
N PRO A 83 5.53 5.66 0.15
CA PRO A 83 4.72 4.44 0.07
C PRO A 83 5.61 3.20 0.03
N GLY A 84 5.27 2.10 0.69
CA GLY A 84 6.14 0.93 0.71
C GLY A 84 6.27 0.25 -0.67
N SER A 85 7.47 -0.20 -1.01
CA SER A 85 7.85 -0.79 -2.32
C SER A 85 6.84 -1.78 -2.88
#